data_AF-A0A964VQD0-F1
#
_entry.id   AF-A0A964VQD0-F1
#
_cell.length_a   1.000
_cell.length_b   1.000
_cell.length_c   1.000
_cell.angle_alpha   90.00
_cell.angle_beta   90.00
_cell.angle_gamma   90.00
#
_symmetry.space_group_name_H-M   'P 1'
#
loop_
_entity.id
_entity.type
_entity.pdbx_description
1 polymer ?
#
loop_
_entity_poly.entity_id
_entity_poly.type
_entity_poly.pdbx_seq_one_letter_code
_entity_poly.pdbx_strand_id
1 'polypeptide(L)'
;MAILAESLVEEWLNRDRFFTIRGAKHGVSEMDILAIGRQPDGKVIGVHFEVQVSFRPIGYICQLTDDLAERSNLKKTSAKRRTEEELALCATAWVEKKFLAKKKAAARENIWPGLGWRFSFVHGVVKEEKELELIHSRNVNLIPFKQVLVELCHTGEHAFSGSAGGDLAEIVGYYRDQCPLNNKYE
;
A
#
# COMPACT_ATOMS: atom_id res chain seq x y z
N MET A 1 -13.89 7.06 -2.37
CA MET A 1 -13.62 5.64 -2.68
C MET A 1 -12.28 5.16 -2.15
N ALA A 2 -11.17 5.91 -2.32
CA ALA A 2 -9.85 5.53 -1.83
C ALA A 2 -9.85 5.11 -0.34
N ILE A 3 -10.37 5.95 0.56
CA ILE A 3 -10.42 5.66 2.01
C ILE A 3 -11.12 4.35 2.36
N LEU A 4 -12.25 4.01 1.71
CA LEU A 4 -12.97 2.75 1.97
C LEU A 4 -12.19 1.54 1.43
N ALA A 5 -11.56 1.68 0.27
CA ALA A 5 -10.72 0.62 -0.29
C ALA A 5 -9.48 0.39 0.58
N GLU A 6 -8.82 1.45 1.05
CA GLU A 6 -7.71 1.38 2.00
C GLU A 6 -8.13 0.65 3.28
N SER A 7 -9.29 0.96 3.86
CA SER A 7 -9.79 0.27 5.05
C SER A 7 -10.02 -1.23 4.83
N LEU A 8 -10.48 -1.63 3.64
CA LEU A 8 -10.64 -3.06 3.33
C LEU A 8 -9.29 -3.76 3.09
N VAL A 9 -8.33 -3.06 2.47
CA VAL A 9 -6.96 -3.58 2.33
C VAL A 9 -6.28 -3.71 3.70
N GLU A 10 -6.48 -2.74 4.59
CA GLU A 10 -5.99 -2.80 5.97
C GLU A 10 -6.57 -4.00 6.73
N GLU A 11 -7.89 -4.19 6.71
CA GLU A 11 -8.54 -5.35 7.33
C GLU A 11 -8.02 -6.68 6.74
N TRP A 12 -7.82 -6.74 5.41
CA TRP A 12 -7.26 -7.91 4.75
C TRP A 12 -5.84 -8.23 5.24
N LEU A 13 -4.98 -7.21 5.36
CA LEU A 13 -3.63 -7.36 5.88
C LEU A 13 -3.60 -7.76 7.36
N ASN A 14 -4.50 -7.19 8.17
CA ASN A 14 -4.61 -7.53 9.59
C ASN A 14 -4.99 -9.01 9.78
N ARG A 15 -5.91 -9.54 8.95
CA ARG A 15 -6.26 -10.98 8.95
C ARG A 15 -5.08 -11.87 8.55
N ASP A 16 -4.15 -11.36 7.76
CA ASP A 16 -2.89 -12.02 7.42
C ASP A 16 -1.74 -11.68 8.41
N ARG A 17 -2.10 -11.21 9.63
CA ARG A 17 -1.18 -10.95 10.75
C ARG A 17 -0.13 -9.87 10.47
N PHE A 18 -0.40 -8.95 9.55
CA PHE A 18 0.40 -7.74 9.43
C PHE A 18 -0.06 -6.70 10.45
N PHE A 19 0.91 -5.99 11.03
CA PHE A 19 0.67 -4.71 11.67
C PHE A 19 0.66 -3.61 10.60
N THR A 20 -0.39 -2.79 10.56
CA THR A 20 -0.53 -1.72 9.56
C THR A 20 -0.36 -0.32 10.14
N ILE A 21 0.20 0.59 9.35
CA ILE A 21 0.22 2.03 9.59
C ILE A 21 -0.38 2.70 8.36
N ARG A 22 -1.55 3.31 8.51
CA ARG A 22 -2.21 4.06 7.43
C ARG A 22 -1.80 5.54 7.44
N GLY A 23 -1.64 6.12 6.26
CA GLY A 23 -1.42 7.56 6.10
C GLY A 23 -0.09 8.06 6.68
N ALA A 24 0.95 7.23 6.62
CA ALA A 24 2.28 7.58 7.10
C ALA A 24 2.85 8.75 6.29
N LYS A 25 3.30 9.82 6.97
CA LYS A 25 3.72 11.08 6.33
C LYS A 25 5.15 11.45 6.64
N HIS A 26 5.79 12.06 5.63
CA HIS A 26 6.99 12.87 5.82
C HIS A 26 6.86 14.17 5.02
N GLY A 27 6.59 15.27 5.74
CA GLY A 27 6.13 16.52 5.13
C GLY A 27 4.76 16.34 4.46
N VAL A 28 4.65 16.75 3.20
CA VAL A 28 3.41 16.62 2.40
C VAL A 28 3.27 15.26 1.69
N SER A 29 4.27 14.39 1.78
CA SER A 29 4.22 13.09 1.11
C SER A 29 3.61 12.04 2.04
N GLU A 30 2.46 11.51 1.64
CA GLU A 30 1.74 10.44 2.33
C GLU A 30 1.94 9.11 1.61
N MET A 31 1.99 8.03 2.39
CA MET A 31 1.94 6.64 1.95
C MET A 31 0.63 6.04 2.45
N ASP A 32 -0.08 5.32 1.60
CA ASP A 32 -1.43 4.86 1.92
C ASP A 32 -1.39 3.87 3.08
N ILE A 33 -0.67 2.74 2.94
CA ILE A 33 -0.51 1.74 4.00
C ILE A 33 0.92 1.22 4.03
N LEU A 34 1.52 1.18 5.21
CA LEU A 34 2.71 0.37 5.49
C LEU A 34 2.29 -0.84 6.31
N ALA A 35 2.71 -2.03 5.88
CA ALA A 35 2.42 -3.29 6.55
C ALA A 35 3.73 -3.94 7.01
N ILE A 36 3.78 -4.35 8.27
CA ILE A 36 4.93 -5.03 8.87
C ILE A 36 4.47 -6.38 9.39
N GLY A 37 5.08 -7.45 8.91
CA GLY A 37 4.74 -8.82 9.28
C GLY A 37 5.99 -9.62 9.65
N ARG A 38 5.78 -10.81 10.20
CA ARG A 38 6.84 -11.80 10.43
C ARG A 38 6.58 -13.03 9.58
N GLN A 39 7.61 -13.47 8.86
CA GLN A 39 7.58 -14.74 8.15
C GLN A 39 7.72 -15.92 9.14
N PRO A 40 7.32 -17.15 8.76
CA PRO A 40 7.45 -18.33 9.62
C PRO A 40 8.87 -18.63 10.10
N ASP A 41 9.89 -18.20 9.34
CA ASP A 41 11.31 -18.31 9.68
C ASP A 41 11.78 -17.24 10.69
N GLY A 42 10.87 -16.39 11.17
CA GLY A 42 11.14 -15.31 12.12
C GLY A 42 11.61 -13.99 11.48
N LYS A 43 11.80 -13.95 10.15
CA LYS A 43 12.24 -12.74 9.44
C LYS A 43 11.13 -11.69 9.41
N VAL A 44 11.48 -10.45 9.77
CA VAL A 44 10.57 -9.30 9.63
C VAL A 44 10.53 -8.86 8.17
N ILE A 45 9.34 -8.64 7.65
CA ILE A 45 9.11 -8.09 6.31
C ILE A 45 8.31 -6.79 6.40
N GLY A 46 8.67 -5.83 5.55
CA GLY A 46 7.94 -4.58 5.37
C GLY A 46 7.40 -4.48 3.95
N VAL A 47 6.14 -4.11 3.81
CA VAL A 47 5.51 -3.86 2.51
C VAL A 47 4.85 -2.49 2.53
N HIS A 48 5.12 -1.69 1.53
CA HIS A 48 4.45 -0.42 1.29
C HIS A 48 3.41 -0.62 0.20
N PHE A 49 2.15 -0.37 0.55
CA PHE A 49 1.00 -0.45 -0.31
C PHE A 49 0.54 0.95 -0.74
N GLU A 50 0.26 1.08 -2.03
CA GLU A 50 -0.56 2.14 -2.59
C GLU A 50 -1.89 1.53 -3.04
N VAL A 51 -3.00 2.23 -2.83
CA VAL A 51 -4.35 1.73 -3.10
C VAL A 51 -5.08 2.69 -4.01
N GLN A 52 -5.41 2.25 -5.22
CA GLN A 52 -6.20 3.04 -6.17
C GLN A 52 -7.30 2.20 -6.80
N VAL A 53 -8.51 2.35 -6.28
CA VAL A 53 -9.67 1.59 -6.73
C VAL A 53 -10.66 2.49 -7.46
N SER A 54 -10.89 2.16 -8.73
CA SER A 54 -12.02 2.64 -9.52
C SER A 54 -12.71 1.44 -10.17
N PHE A 55 -14.05 1.46 -10.22
CA PHE A 55 -14.83 0.45 -10.95
C PHE A 55 -15.23 0.91 -12.35
N ARG A 56 -15.04 2.21 -12.64
CA ARG A 56 -15.37 2.87 -13.91
C ARG A 56 -14.30 3.91 -14.23
N PRO A 57 -13.05 3.50 -14.55
CA PRO A 57 -11.96 4.42 -14.80
C PRO A 57 -12.19 5.24 -16.07
N ILE A 58 -12.04 6.56 -15.97
CA ILE A 58 -12.15 7.48 -17.13
C ILE A 58 -10.75 7.82 -17.69
N GLY A 59 -9.75 7.85 -16.81
CA GLY A 59 -8.36 8.17 -17.13
C GLY A 59 -7.39 7.07 -16.70
N TYR A 60 -6.13 7.29 -17.06
CA TYR A 60 -5.00 6.44 -16.73
C TYR A 60 -4.63 6.51 -15.26
N ILE A 61 -4.01 5.45 -14.73
CA ILE A 61 -3.44 5.44 -13.38
C ILE A 61 -2.21 6.33 -13.34
N CYS A 62 -1.30 6.09 -14.29
CA CYS A 62 -0.06 6.82 -14.45
C CYS A 62 -0.38 8.10 -15.22
N GLN A 63 -0.48 9.24 -14.52
CA GLN A 63 -0.73 10.53 -15.18
C GLN A 63 0.42 10.94 -16.10
N LEU A 64 0.16 11.81 -17.09
CA LEU A 64 1.24 12.38 -17.90
C LEU A 64 2.26 13.08 -17.00
N THR A 65 3.53 12.97 -17.37
CA THR A 65 4.59 13.82 -16.81
C THR A 65 4.35 15.27 -17.20
N ASP A 66 4.98 16.21 -16.47
CA ASP A 66 4.93 17.63 -16.83
C ASP A 66 5.37 17.86 -18.29
N ASP A 67 6.51 17.29 -18.67
CA ASP A 67 7.08 17.42 -20.01
C ASP A 67 6.15 16.90 -21.11
N LEU A 68 5.52 15.72 -20.92
CA LEU A 68 4.61 15.16 -21.91
C LEU A 68 3.29 15.94 -22.00
N ALA A 69 2.80 16.41 -20.85
CA ALA A 69 1.61 17.26 -20.79
C ALA A 69 1.83 18.58 -21.53
N GLU A 70 2.98 19.23 -21.32
CA GLU A 70 3.36 20.49 -21.98
C GLU A 70 3.54 20.29 -23.49
N ARG A 71 4.35 19.32 -23.91
CA ARG A 71 4.61 19.02 -25.34
C ARG A 71 3.35 18.68 -26.12
N SER A 72 2.40 18.01 -25.46
CA SER A 72 1.14 17.59 -26.09
C SER A 72 0.02 18.62 -25.95
N ASN A 73 0.24 19.71 -25.21
CA ASN A 73 -0.79 20.66 -24.77
C ASN A 73 -2.02 19.96 -24.16
N LEU A 74 -1.77 19.00 -23.26
CA LEU A 74 -2.80 18.20 -22.58
C LEU A 74 -2.70 18.37 -21.07
N LYS A 75 -3.84 18.25 -20.37
CA LYS A 75 -3.82 18.08 -18.91
C LYS A 75 -3.21 16.74 -18.54
N LYS A 76 -2.53 16.65 -17.40
CA LYS A 76 -1.94 15.39 -16.89
C LYS A 76 -2.93 14.23 -16.75
N THR A 77 -4.17 14.56 -16.45
CA THR A 77 -5.29 13.63 -16.30
C THR A 77 -5.99 13.29 -17.63
N SER A 78 -5.45 13.77 -18.76
CA SER A 78 -6.04 13.53 -20.07
C SER A 78 -6.21 12.04 -20.34
N ALA A 79 -7.40 11.73 -20.83
CA ALA A 79 -7.85 10.41 -21.19
C ALA A 79 -7.49 10.05 -22.65
N LYS A 80 -6.81 10.94 -23.40
CA LYS A 80 -6.40 10.70 -24.79
C LYS A 80 -5.55 9.42 -24.88
N ARG A 81 -5.71 8.67 -25.98
CA ARG A 81 -4.87 7.49 -26.25
C ARG A 81 -3.40 7.89 -26.25
N ARG A 82 -2.58 7.08 -25.59
CA ARG A 82 -1.12 7.28 -25.46
C ARG A 82 -0.38 6.21 -26.25
N THR A 83 0.84 6.53 -26.67
CA THR A 83 1.75 5.55 -27.26
C THR A 83 2.35 4.66 -26.17
N GLU A 84 2.93 3.52 -26.55
CA GLU A 84 3.61 2.63 -25.60
C GLU A 84 4.77 3.32 -24.88
N GLU A 85 5.52 4.16 -25.60
CA GLU A 85 6.62 4.95 -25.03
C GLU A 85 6.12 5.96 -23.99
N GLU A 86 5.03 6.68 -24.29
CA GLU A 86 4.39 7.60 -23.34
C GLU A 86 3.90 6.86 -22.09
N LEU A 87 3.27 5.70 -22.26
CA LEU A 87 2.82 4.86 -21.14
C LEU A 87 4.00 4.42 -20.27
N ALA A 88 5.10 3.97 -20.86
CA ALA A 88 6.29 3.56 -20.15
C ALA A 88 6.91 4.71 -19.34
N LEU A 89 7.00 5.91 -19.92
CA LEU A 89 7.49 7.10 -19.22
C LEU A 89 6.57 7.49 -18.05
N CYS A 90 5.25 7.48 -18.28
CA CYS A 90 4.27 7.78 -17.23
C CYS A 90 4.34 6.75 -16.09
N ALA A 91 4.48 5.46 -16.41
CA ALA A 91 4.59 4.39 -15.41
C ALA A 91 5.86 4.54 -14.56
N THR A 92 7.02 4.84 -15.18
CA THR A 92 8.25 5.15 -14.43
C THR A 92 8.04 6.32 -13.48
N ALA A 93 7.54 7.44 -13.99
CA ALA A 93 7.34 8.63 -13.18
C ALA A 93 6.33 8.40 -12.04
N TRP A 94 5.31 7.57 -12.27
CA TRP A 94 4.33 7.20 -11.26
C TRP A 94 4.96 6.32 -10.17
N VAL A 95 5.72 5.28 -10.52
CA VAL A 95 6.42 4.43 -9.53
C VAL A 95 7.44 5.23 -8.73
N GLU A 96 8.21 6.10 -9.39
CA GLU A 96 9.14 7.02 -8.74
C GLU A 96 8.43 7.89 -7.70
N LYS A 97 7.33 8.54 -8.11
CA LYS A 97 6.55 9.40 -7.23
C LYS A 97 5.91 8.64 -6.06
N LYS A 98 5.33 7.47 -6.35
CA LYS A 98 4.52 6.72 -5.38
C LYS A 98 5.34 5.87 -4.44
N PHE A 99 6.48 5.33 -4.86
CA PHE A 99 7.27 4.40 -4.04
C PHE A 99 8.70 4.87 -3.76
N LEU A 100 9.41 5.39 -4.77
CA LEU A 100 10.86 5.60 -4.71
C LEU A 100 11.29 7.01 -4.30
N ALA A 101 10.35 7.96 -4.22
CA ALA A 101 10.63 9.33 -3.82
C ALA A 101 11.43 9.37 -2.51
N LYS A 102 12.51 10.15 -2.49
CA LYS A 102 13.45 10.25 -1.35
C LYS A 102 12.75 10.47 -0.01
N LYS A 103 11.69 11.30 0.02
CA LYS A 103 10.90 11.56 1.23
C LYS A 103 10.17 10.31 1.75
N LYS A 104 9.66 9.45 0.85
CA LYS A 104 9.02 8.18 1.22
C LYS A 104 10.04 7.15 1.68
N ALA A 105 11.22 7.09 1.04
CA ALA A 105 12.32 6.26 1.51
C ALA A 105 12.76 6.66 2.93
N ALA A 106 12.96 7.97 3.18
CA ALA A 106 13.30 8.48 4.51
C ALA A 106 12.19 8.22 5.54
N ALA A 107 10.92 8.37 5.17
CA ALA A 107 9.79 8.05 6.05
C ALA A 107 9.81 6.57 6.48
N ARG A 108 10.03 5.66 5.53
CA ARG A 108 10.14 4.23 5.79
C ARG A 108 11.35 3.89 6.67
N GLU A 109 12.49 4.50 6.42
CA GLU A 109 13.70 4.34 7.23
C GLU A 109 13.48 4.84 8.67
N ASN A 110 12.78 5.96 8.86
CA ASN A 110 12.46 6.47 10.19
C ASN A 110 11.47 5.59 10.96
N ILE A 111 10.54 4.93 10.25
CA ILE A 111 9.55 4.03 10.87
C ILE A 111 10.20 2.71 11.26
N TRP A 112 11.01 2.14 10.37
CA TRP A 112 11.75 0.91 10.66
C TRP A 112 13.11 0.93 9.97
N PRO A 113 14.18 1.32 10.69
CA PRO A 113 15.52 1.40 10.12
C PRO A 113 16.03 0.05 9.60
N GLY A 114 16.66 0.07 8.42
CA GLY A 114 17.30 -1.10 7.81
C GLY A 114 16.35 -2.18 7.29
N LEU A 115 15.02 -1.96 7.30
CA LEU A 115 14.07 -2.94 6.76
C LEU A 115 14.04 -2.92 5.22
N GLY A 116 14.13 -4.10 4.61
CA GLY A 116 13.98 -4.26 3.16
C GLY A 116 12.52 -4.14 2.72
N TRP A 117 12.07 -2.92 2.43
CA TRP A 117 10.70 -2.64 2.01
C TRP A 117 10.39 -3.15 0.60
N ARG A 118 9.30 -3.92 0.48
CA ARG A 118 8.69 -4.31 -0.80
C ARG A 118 7.58 -3.35 -1.19
N PHE A 119 7.24 -3.30 -2.47
CA PHE A 119 6.19 -2.42 -3.00
C PHE A 119 5.05 -3.23 -3.57
N SER A 120 3.83 -2.88 -3.17
CA SER A 120 2.60 -3.48 -3.69
C SER A 120 1.62 -2.38 -4.09
N PHE A 121 0.86 -2.64 -5.15
CA PHE A 121 -0.16 -1.74 -5.64
C PHE A 121 -1.49 -2.49 -5.74
N VAL A 122 -2.47 -2.05 -4.96
CA VAL A 122 -3.83 -2.57 -5.01
C VAL A 122 -4.64 -1.73 -5.98
N HIS A 123 -5.17 -2.36 -7.03
CA HIS A 123 -5.85 -1.65 -8.11
C HIS A 123 -7.27 -2.15 -8.36
N GLY A 124 -8.16 -1.21 -8.73
CA GLY A 124 -9.47 -1.55 -9.29
C GLY A 124 -9.39 -1.93 -10.76
N VAL A 125 -10.48 -1.66 -11.48
CA VAL A 125 -10.48 -1.68 -12.95
C VAL A 125 -9.61 -0.54 -13.46
N VAL A 126 -8.81 -0.82 -14.49
CA VAL A 126 -7.93 0.16 -15.11
C VAL A 126 -8.43 0.52 -16.51
N LYS A 127 -8.02 1.69 -17.01
CA LYS A 127 -8.36 2.09 -18.37
C LYS A 127 -7.58 1.28 -19.40
N GLU A 128 -6.31 1.01 -19.10
CA GLU A 128 -5.35 0.39 -20.00
C GLU A 128 -4.51 -0.63 -19.20
N GLU A 129 -4.70 -1.92 -19.47
CA GLU A 129 -4.01 -3.01 -18.75
C GLU A 129 -2.49 -2.95 -18.93
N LYS A 130 -2.01 -2.38 -20.05
CA LYS A 130 -0.58 -2.18 -20.28
C LYS A 130 0.10 -1.33 -19.20
N GLU A 131 -0.63 -0.42 -18.54
CA GLU A 131 -0.10 0.34 -17.40
C GLU A 131 0.33 -0.59 -16.26
N LEU A 132 -0.46 -1.63 -16.00
CA LEU A 132 -0.18 -2.59 -14.94
C LEU A 132 1.07 -3.40 -15.27
N GLU A 133 1.19 -3.91 -16.49
CA GLU A 133 2.41 -4.63 -16.93
C GLU A 133 3.68 -3.78 -16.73
N LEU A 134 3.61 -2.49 -17.06
CA LEU A 134 4.71 -1.56 -16.89
C LEU A 134 5.00 -1.26 -15.41
N ILE A 135 3.98 -1.12 -14.57
CA ILE A 135 4.17 -0.96 -13.12
C ILE A 135 4.82 -2.23 -12.55
N HIS A 136 4.35 -3.41 -12.94
CA HIS A 136 4.87 -4.69 -12.47
C HIS A 136 6.34 -4.90 -12.82
N SER A 137 6.73 -4.54 -14.05
CA SER A 137 8.12 -4.63 -14.52
C SER A 137 9.11 -3.77 -13.72
N ARG A 138 8.63 -2.89 -12.83
CA ARG A 138 9.41 -2.00 -11.96
C ARG A 138 9.44 -2.49 -10.51
N ASN A 139 9.29 -3.80 -10.30
CA ASN A 139 9.32 -4.45 -8.99
C ASN A 139 8.20 -4.01 -8.03
N VAL A 140 7.03 -3.68 -8.59
CA VAL A 140 5.80 -3.45 -7.80
C VAL A 140 4.89 -4.66 -7.97
N ASN A 141 4.57 -5.32 -6.87
CA ASN A 141 3.60 -6.40 -6.88
C ASN A 141 2.20 -5.83 -7.16
N LEU A 142 1.42 -6.50 -8.00
CA LEU A 142 0.07 -6.05 -8.36
C LEU A 142 -0.97 -6.94 -7.70
N ILE A 143 -1.95 -6.32 -7.06
CA ILE A 143 -3.04 -7.02 -6.38
C ILE A 143 -4.36 -6.45 -6.89
N PRO A 144 -5.14 -7.20 -7.68
CA PRO A 144 -6.47 -6.79 -8.05
C PRO A 144 -7.34 -6.65 -6.80
N PHE A 145 -8.06 -5.55 -6.65
CA PHE A 145 -8.94 -5.34 -5.48
C PHE A 145 -10.02 -6.42 -5.37
N LYS A 146 -10.42 -7.03 -6.49
CA LYS A 146 -11.29 -8.21 -6.50
C LYS A 146 -10.71 -9.36 -5.67
N GLN A 147 -9.40 -9.58 -5.73
CA GLN A 147 -8.72 -10.62 -4.94
C GLN A 147 -8.85 -10.33 -3.45
N VAL A 148 -8.57 -9.09 -3.02
CA VAL A 148 -8.74 -8.63 -1.63
C VAL A 148 -10.16 -8.93 -1.13
N LEU A 149 -11.19 -8.59 -1.92
CA LEU A 149 -12.59 -8.85 -1.56
C LEU A 149 -12.90 -10.35 -1.46
N VAL A 150 -12.39 -11.15 -2.39
CA VAL A 150 -12.57 -12.62 -2.35
C VAL A 150 -11.94 -13.19 -1.10
N GLU A 151 -10.70 -12.82 -0.77
CA GLU A 151 -10.00 -13.32 0.41
C GLU A 151 -10.67 -12.86 1.71
N LEU A 152 -11.19 -11.63 1.77
CA LEU A 152 -12.00 -11.16 2.89
C LEU A 152 -13.31 -11.95 3.09
N CYS A 153 -13.91 -12.46 2.01
CA CYS A 153 -15.11 -13.30 2.07
C CYS A 153 -14.81 -14.74 2.47
N HIS A 154 -13.61 -15.26 2.16
CA HIS A 154 -13.20 -16.62 2.52
C HIS A 154 -12.54 -16.61 3.89
N THR A 155 -13.37 -16.71 4.92
CA THR A 155 -12.93 -17.05 6.27
C THR A 155 -12.43 -18.50 6.28
N GLY A 156 -11.12 -18.72 6.13
CA GLY A 156 -10.52 -20.02 6.46
C GLY A 156 -10.74 -20.39 7.93
N GLU A 157 -10.36 -21.60 8.36
CA GLU A 157 -10.55 -22.14 9.75
C GLU A 157 -9.96 -21.27 10.88
N HIS A 158 -9.29 -20.17 10.55
CA HIS A 158 -8.78 -19.13 11.45
C HIS A 158 -9.51 -17.80 11.28
N ALA A 159 -10.81 -17.84 11.00
CA ALA A 159 -11.69 -16.69 11.00
C ALA A 159 -11.70 -16.04 12.39
N PHE A 160 -10.87 -15.03 12.60
CA PHE A 160 -11.00 -14.21 13.80
C PHE A 160 -12.38 -13.56 13.78
N SER A 161 -13.23 -14.01 14.71
CA SER A 161 -14.52 -13.40 15.00
C SER A 161 -14.29 -12.12 15.79
N GLY A 162 -13.90 -11.04 15.10
CA GLY A 162 -13.72 -9.76 15.77
C GLY A 162 -12.86 -8.80 14.96
N SER A 163 -13.47 -7.71 14.51
CA SER A 163 -12.80 -6.48 14.04
C SER A 163 -11.68 -6.01 14.98
N ALA A 164 -10.88 -5.02 14.54
CA ALA A 164 -9.83 -4.23 15.22
C ALA A 164 -9.77 -4.15 16.77
N GLY A 165 -10.88 -4.34 17.50
CA GLY A 165 -10.91 -4.42 18.97
C GLY A 165 -10.43 -5.74 19.59
N GLY A 166 -10.37 -6.85 18.85
CA GLY A 166 -9.89 -8.15 19.38
C GLY A 166 -8.37 -8.16 19.61
N ASP A 167 -7.62 -7.73 18.59
CA ASP A 167 -6.16 -7.77 18.64
C ASP A 167 -5.56 -6.62 19.48
N LEU A 168 -6.26 -5.48 19.58
CA LEU A 168 -5.91 -4.45 20.58
C LEU A 168 -6.05 -4.99 22.02
N ALA A 169 -7.04 -5.85 22.31
CA ALA A 169 -7.21 -6.48 23.61
C ALA A 169 -6.11 -7.53 23.92
N GLU A 170 -5.59 -8.23 22.90
CA GLU A 170 -4.41 -9.10 23.04
C GLU A 170 -3.10 -8.32 23.19
N ILE A 171 -2.90 -7.24 22.44
CA ILE A 171 -1.69 -6.39 22.51
C ILE A 171 -1.61 -5.64 23.85
N VAL A 172 -2.75 -5.14 24.38
CA VAL A 172 -2.84 -4.55 25.73
C VAL A 172 -2.68 -5.62 26.82
N GLY A 173 -3.17 -6.85 26.59
CA GLY A 173 -2.95 -8.00 27.47
C GLY A 173 -1.48 -8.42 27.54
N TYR A 174 -0.81 -8.54 26.40
CA TYR A 174 0.61 -8.86 26.31
C TYR A 174 1.50 -7.80 26.98
N TYR A 175 1.20 -6.50 26.80
CA TYR A 175 1.95 -5.42 27.46
C TYR A 175 1.78 -5.41 28.99
N ARG A 176 0.56 -5.65 29.51
CA ARG A 176 0.26 -5.82 30.95
C ARG A 176 1.07 -6.95 31.59
N ASP A 177 1.29 -8.03 30.83
CA ASP A 177 1.94 -9.24 31.33
C ASP A 177 3.49 -9.18 31.19
N GLN A 178 4.03 -8.24 30.40
CA GLN A 178 5.46 -8.01 30.19
C GLN A 178 6.04 -6.81 30.97
N CYS A 179 5.20 -5.98 31.60
CA CYS A 179 5.62 -4.87 32.45
C CYS A 179 4.90 -4.92 33.81
N PRO A 180 5.44 -5.61 34.83
CA PRO A 180 4.99 -5.39 36.19
C PRO A 180 5.29 -3.92 36.53
N LEU A 181 4.25 -3.16 36.89
CA LEU A 181 4.46 -1.88 37.57
C LEU A 181 5.41 -2.15 38.72
N ASN A 182 6.60 -1.54 38.67
CA ASN A 182 7.59 -1.56 39.74
C ASN A 182 6.92 -1.13 41.05
N ASN A 183 6.40 -2.08 41.82
CA ASN A 183 6.27 -1.95 43.26
C ASN A 183 7.64 -2.33 43.79
N LYS A 184 8.49 -1.31 43.96
CA LYS A 184 8.64 -0.58 45.22
C LYS A 184 9.41 -1.44 46.22
N TYR A 185 10.62 -0.94 46.49
CA TYR A 185 11.31 -0.92 47.78
C TYR A 185 11.25 -2.22 48.59
N GLU A 186 12.38 -2.94 48.66
CA GLU A 186 13.02 -3.48 49.89
C GLU A 186 14.23 -4.35 49.55
#